data_AF-A0A368UQU3-F1
#
_entry.id   AF-A0A368UQU3-F1
#
_cell.length_a   1.000
_cell.length_b   1.000
_cell.length_c   1.000
_cell.angle_alpha   90.00
_cell.angle_beta   90.00
_cell.angle_gamma   90.00
#
_symmetry.space_group_name_H-M   'P 1'
#
loop_
_entity.id
_entity.type
_entity.pdbx_description
1 polymer ?
#
loop_
_entity_poly.entity_id
_entity_poly.type
_entity_poly.pdbx_seq_one_letter_code
_entity_poly.pdbx_strand_id
1 'polypeptide(L)'
;MKLNDLRPLTQETFRGTYRLTGRIACFDDEGIPYLKLRLSSCASDMVVLAVIGSIVIPEHLGHMDLVVVKGQVCVGPEDSEVLLTEIRRPLQADVARLPALQTLPRTFCPKPEALDQLIAAVRSLECDYLQVFIKRVLERRDRLEVFLKAPASKKYHHNDPGGLLAHSLEVAQNVLRMAQINEPEMPRSLQELGFVAGLLHDIGKTYTYDMYGKPTAAARLCDHADLTLEACALGLAYLDKVDSGAALALRHIWTCASPGARYGNAPAMTLARYVRDADAQSAMADNQRKAYRKRQPAGFGRLGNNVYWRPSIEAHG
;
A
#
# COMPACT_ATOMS: atom_id res chain seq x y z
N MET A 1 -19.60 20.53 23.83
CA MET A 1 -18.86 21.62 23.14
C MET A 1 -19.87 22.51 22.45
N LYS A 2 -19.71 23.83 22.53
CA LYS A 2 -20.49 24.81 21.77
C LYS A 2 -19.71 25.29 20.56
N LEU A 3 -20.24 25.12 19.34
CA LEU A 3 -19.55 25.53 18.11
C LEU A 3 -19.36 27.05 18.04
N ASN A 4 -20.30 27.81 18.60
CA ASN A 4 -20.26 29.27 18.63
C ASN A 4 -19.15 29.85 19.53
N ASP A 5 -18.62 29.04 20.46
CA ASP A 5 -17.52 29.45 21.35
C ASP A 5 -16.14 29.27 20.69
N LEU A 6 -16.08 28.58 19.53
CA LEU A 6 -14.85 28.37 18.80
C LEU A 6 -14.39 29.68 18.15
N ARG A 7 -13.23 30.18 18.61
CA ARG A 7 -12.65 31.39 18.04
C ARG A 7 -11.64 31.03 16.95
N PRO A 8 -11.85 31.46 15.69
CA PRO A 8 -10.90 31.20 14.63
C PRO A 8 -9.58 31.93 14.92
N LEU A 9 -8.47 31.21 14.77
CA LEU A 9 -7.17 31.85 14.69
C LEU A 9 -7.14 32.66 13.38
N THR A 10 -6.63 33.89 13.43
CA THR A 10 -6.74 34.94 12.39
C THR A 10 -6.03 34.63 11.05
N GLN A 11 -5.70 33.37 10.76
CA GLN A 11 -5.23 32.91 9.46
C GLN A 11 -5.91 31.59 9.05
N GLU A 12 -6.60 31.58 7.90
CA GLU A 12 -6.98 30.35 7.20
C GLU A 12 -5.73 29.55 6.84
N THR A 13 -5.59 28.36 7.42
CA THR A 13 -4.28 27.68 7.51
C THR A 13 -4.32 26.18 7.17
N PHE A 14 -5.50 25.62 6.86
CA PHE A 14 -5.61 24.18 6.60
C PHE A 14 -6.19 23.91 5.20
N ARG A 15 -5.40 23.26 4.34
CA ARG A 15 -5.82 22.76 3.02
C ARG A 15 -5.10 21.47 2.69
N GLY A 16 -5.83 20.48 2.17
CA GLY A 16 -5.22 19.26 1.69
C GLY A 16 -6.18 18.32 0.98
N THR A 17 -5.63 17.21 0.47
CA THR A 17 -6.39 16.10 -0.10
C THR A 17 -6.19 14.88 0.79
N TYR A 18 -7.29 14.31 1.28
CA TYR A 18 -7.28 13.25 2.28
C TYR A 18 -8.23 12.13 1.91
N ARG A 19 -8.02 10.96 2.50
CA ARG A 19 -9.04 9.90 2.58
C ARG A 19 -9.96 10.18 3.75
N LEU A 20 -11.26 10.07 3.52
CA LEU A 20 -12.26 10.03 4.58
C LEU A 20 -12.24 8.64 5.22
N THR A 21 -11.79 8.56 6.46
CA THR A 21 -11.61 7.29 7.18
C THR A 21 -12.55 7.12 8.37
N GLY A 22 -13.30 8.17 8.71
CA GLY A 22 -14.32 8.14 9.75
C GLY A 22 -15.33 9.26 9.55
N ARG A 23 -16.58 8.98 9.88
CA ARG A 23 -17.68 9.95 9.78
C ARG A 23 -18.69 9.66 10.88
N ILE A 24 -18.94 10.66 11.73
CA ILE A 24 -19.92 10.59 12.81
C ILE A 24 -20.79 11.84 12.74
N ALA A 25 -22.11 11.66 12.79
CA ALA A 25 -23.05 12.77 12.93
C ALA A 25 -23.22 13.12 14.41
N CYS A 26 -23.13 14.40 14.73
CA CYS A 26 -23.19 14.92 16.09
C CYS A 26 -24.10 16.16 16.17
N PHE A 27 -24.49 16.49 17.38
CA PHE A 27 -25.08 17.78 17.75
C PHE A 27 -24.18 18.42 18.79
N ASP A 28 -24.05 19.74 18.74
CA ASP A 28 -23.34 20.50 19.76
C ASP A 28 -24.27 20.77 20.96
N ASP A 29 -23.77 21.42 22.01
CA ASP A 29 -24.56 21.65 23.24
C ASP A 29 -25.75 22.61 23.01
N GLU A 30 -25.78 23.31 21.87
CA GLU A 30 -26.85 24.23 21.45
C GLU A 30 -27.76 23.60 20.37
N GLY A 31 -27.57 22.32 20.05
CA GLY A 31 -28.37 21.57 19.08
C GLY A 31 -27.98 21.82 17.62
N ILE A 32 -26.84 22.46 17.34
CA ILE A 32 -26.34 22.68 15.99
C ILE A 32 -25.82 21.35 15.43
N PRO A 33 -26.36 20.86 14.29
CA PRO A 33 -25.91 19.62 13.68
C PRO A 33 -24.56 19.80 12.97
N TYR A 34 -23.64 18.87 13.17
CA TYR A 34 -22.34 18.84 12.48
C TYR A 34 -21.84 17.41 12.26
N LEU A 35 -20.89 17.25 11.34
CA LEU A 35 -20.18 16.00 11.13
C LEU A 35 -18.77 16.08 11.73
N LYS A 36 -18.40 15.09 12.53
CA LYS A 36 -17.00 14.78 12.84
C LYS A 36 -16.45 13.88 11.74
N LEU A 37 -15.51 14.39 10.96
CA LEU A 37 -14.86 13.65 9.86
C LEU A 37 -13.41 13.34 10.24
N ARG A 38 -13.00 12.08 10.14
CA ARG A 38 -11.59 11.70 10.24
C ARG A 38 -10.97 11.71 8.85
N LEU A 39 -9.95 12.53 8.68
CA LEU A 39 -9.23 12.74 7.42
C LEU A 39 -7.80 12.22 7.59
N SER A 40 -7.41 11.30 6.71
CA SER A 40 -6.11 10.63 6.79
C SER A 40 -5.34 10.75 5.47
N SER A 41 -4.03 10.91 5.58
CA SER A 41 -3.05 10.86 4.50
C SER A 41 -1.82 10.10 4.98
N CYS A 42 -0.76 10.09 4.15
CA CYS A 42 0.49 9.46 4.58
C CYS A 42 1.22 10.27 5.66
N ALA A 43 0.93 11.57 5.77
CA ALA A 43 1.64 12.50 6.64
C ALA A 43 0.83 12.92 7.86
N SER A 44 -0.51 12.87 7.78
CA SER A 44 -1.39 13.37 8.83
C SER A 44 -2.64 12.53 8.97
N ASP A 45 -3.17 12.51 10.19
CA ASP A 45 -4.45 11.92 10.53
C ASP A 45 -5.12 12.80 11.57
N MET A 46 -6.31 13.31 11.26
CA MET A 46 -6.95 14.33 12.07
C MET A 46 -8.46 14.26 12.01
N VAL A 47 -9.11 14.80 13.03
CA VAL A 47 -10.55 14.99 13.07
C VAL A 47 -10.85 16.44 12.73
N VAL A 48 -11.83 16.65 11.85
CA VAL A 48 -12.32 17.97 11.45
C VAL A 48 -13.84 18.01 11.61
N LEU A 49 -14.37 19.22 11.78
CA LEU A 49 -15.77 19.49 12.01
C LEU A 49 -16.39 20.15 10.78
N ALA A 50 -17.44 19.56 10.23
CA ALA A 50 -18.21 20.12 9.14
C ALA A 50 -19.62 20.48 9.63
N VAL A 51 -19.88 21.77 9.84
CA VAL A 51 -21.18 22.26 10.34
C VAL A 51 -22.23 22.15 9.23
N ILE A 52 -23.32 21.44 9.51
CA ILE A 52 -24.37 21.19 8.51
C ILE A 52 -25.16 22.48 8.29
N GLY A 53 -25.34 22.87 7.03
CA GLY A 53 -25.98 24.12 6.64
C GLY A 53 -25.00 25.29 6.44
N SER A 54 -23.79 25.23 7.01
CA SER A 54 -22.77 26.27 6.83
C SER A 54 -21.88 26.05 5.60
N ILE A 55 -21.70 24.79 5.18
CA ILE A 55 -20.92 24.43 3.99
C ILE A 55 -21.68 23.41 3.13
N VAL A 56 -21.37 23.39 1.83
CA VAL A 56 -21.88 22.36 0.92
C VAL A 56 -21.08 21.08 1.11
N ILE A 57 -21.72 20.03 1.60
CA ILE A 57 -21.10 18.72 1.82
C ILE A 57 -21.52 17.79 0.67
N PRO A 58 -20.57 17.19 -0.08
CA PRO A 58 -20.93 16.26 -1.15
C PRO A 58 -21.78 15.09 -0.64
N GLU A 59 -22.80 14.75 -1.43
CA GLU A 59 -23.62 13.57 -1.16
C GLU A 59 -22.81 12.28 -1.31
N HIS A 60 -23.23 11.25 -0.57
CA HIS A 60 -22.66 9.91 -0.64
C HIS A 60 -21.13 9.84 -0.45
N LEU A 61 -20.56 10.66 0.44
CA LEU A 61 -19.19 10.47 0.90
C LEU A 61 -19.09 9.17 1.71
N GLY A 62 -18.38 8.20 1.14
CA GLY A 62 -18.16 6.88 1.73
C GLY A 62 -16.77 6.72 2.34
N HIS A 63 -16.60 5.61 3.06
CA HIS A 63 -15.29 5.20 3.57
C HIS A 63 -14.26 5.11 2.43
N MET A 64 -13.07 5.65 2.68
CA MET A 64 -11.93 5.76 1.77
C MET A 64 -12.16 6.64 0.53
N ASP A 65 -13.26 7.41 0.46
CA ASP A 65 -13.39 8.45 -0.56
C ASP A 65 -12.31 9.51 -0.39
N LEU A 66 -11.79 10.01 -1.51
CA LEU A 66 -10.93 11.19 -1.49
C LEU A 66 -11.78 12.44 -1.36
N VAL A 67 -11.30 13.37 -0.53
CA VAL A 67 -11.87 14.70 -0.36
C VAL A 67 -10.77 15.73 -0.40
N VAL A 68 -11.05 16.87 -1.05
CA VAL A 68 -10.27 18.09 -0.91
C VAL A 68 -11.00 18.95 0.11
N VAL A 69 -10.25 19.43 1.11
CA VAL A 69 -10.81 20.21 2.19
C VAL A 69 -10.04 21.50 2.38
N LYS A 70 -10.75 22.52 2.87
CA LYS A 70 -10.18 23.72 3.49
C LYS A 70 -10.85 23.94 4.84
N GLY A 71 -10.10 24.48 5.78
CA GLY A 71 -10.63 24.79 7.10
C GLY A 71 -9.80 25.79 7.87
N GLN A 72 -10.35 26.18 9.00
CA GLN A 72 -9.77 27.08 9.98
C GLN A 72 -9.50 26.32 11.27
N VAL A 73 -8.33 26.56 11.86
CA VAL A 73 -8.02 26.08 13.20
C VAL A 73 -8.66 27.05 14.19
N CYS A 74 -9.48 26.51 15.09
CA CYS A 74 -10.19 27.26 16.10
C CYS A 74 -9.74 26.79 17.49
N VAL A 75 -9.51 27.74 18.38
CA VAL A 75 -9.15 27.42 19.77
C VAL A 75 -10.44 27.17 20.54
N GLY A 76 -10.60 25.95 21.03
CA GLY A 76 -11.65 25.57 21.98
C GLY A 76 -11.19 25.69 23.44
N PRO A 77 -12.11 25.45 24.40
CA PRO A 77 -11.80 25.54 25.83
C PRO A 77 -10.79 24.50 26.32
N GLU A 78 -10.78 23.30 25.71
CA GLU A 78 -9.89 22.19 26.08
C GLU A 78 -8.85 21.92 24.98
N ASP A 79 -9.30 21.75 23.74
CA ASP A 79 -8.46 21.43 22.59
C ASP A 79 -8.72 22.38 21.41
N SER A 80 -7.74 22.44 20.50
CA SER A 80 -7.92 23.11 19.19
C SER A 80 -8.70 22.19 18.24
N GLU A 81 -9.71 22.75 17.58
CA GLU A 81 -10.58 22.07 16.63
C GLU A 81 -10.36 22.63 15.22
N VAL A 82 -10.66 21.85 14.18
CA VAL A 82 -10.60 22.33 12.78
C VAL A 82 -12.01 22.41 12.22
N LEU A 83 -12.50 23.62 11.96
CA LEU A 83 -13.78 23.84 11.29
C LEU A 83 -13.55 23.90 9.77
N LEU A 84 -14.25 23.04 9.02
CA LEU A 84 -14.18 23.07 7.56
C LEU A 84 -14.95 24.27 7.01
N THR A 85 -14.31 24.98 6.09
CA THR A 85 -14.91 26.04 5.27
C THR A 85 -15.26 25.53 3.87
N GLU A 86 -14.58 24.49 3.39
CA GLU A 86 -14.86 23.83 2.12
C GLU A 86 -14.59 22.33 2.22
N ILE A 87 -15.47 21.51 1.64
CA ILE A 87 -15.23 20.10 1.35
C ILE A 87 -15.79 19.77 -0.02
N ARG A 88 -15.00 19.10 -0.85
CA ARG A 88 -15.44 18.66 -2.19
C ARG A 88 -14.75 17.38 -2.63
N ARG A 89 -15.32 16.72 -3.63
CA ARG A 89 -14.61 15.63 -4.34
C ARG A 89 -13.40 16.23 -5.07
N PRO A 90 -12.27 15.52 -5.14
CA PRO A 90 -11.10 16.01 -5.87
C PRO A 90 -11.38 16.05 -7.37
N LEU A 91 -10.84 17.07 -8.02
CA LEU A 91 -10.70 17.10 -9.48
C LEU A 91 -9.50 16.23 -9.87
N GLN A 92 -9.45 15.82 -11.15
CA GLN A 92 -8.31 15.07 -11.66
C GLN A 92 -6.98 15.83 -11.44
N ALA A 93 -6.99 17.15 -11.59
CA ALA A 93 -5.82 18.00 -11.36
C ALA A 93 -5.38 18.03 -9.88
N ASP A 94 -6.31 17.94 -8.93
CA ASP A 94 -5.95 17.89 -7.50
C ASP A 94 -5.16 16.61 -7.22
N VAL A 95 -5.66 15.46 -7.70
CA VAL A 95 -4.99 14.17 -7.50
C VAL A 95 -3.68 14.12 -8.27
N ALA A 96 -3.65 14.57 -9.52
CA ALA A 96 -2.46 14.48 -10.39
C ALA A 96 -1.24 15.19 -9.79
N ARG A 97 -1.44 16.34 -9.12
CA ARG A 97 -0.37 17.14 -8.51
C ARG A 97 0.17 16.59 -7.19
N LEU A 98 -0.54 15.64 -6.56
CA LEU A 98 -0.07 15.05 -5.32
C LEU A 98 1.17 14.19 -5.57
N PRO A 99 2.18 14.25 -4.68
CA PRO A 99 3.26 13.27 -4.68
C PRO A 99 2.73 11.83 -4.66
N ALA A 100 3.49 10.89 -5.20
CA ALA A 100 3.10 9.48 -5.19
C ALA A 100 2.82 9.02 -3.75
N LEU A 101 1.73 8.27 -3.61
CA LEU A 101 1.27 7.67 -2.37
C LEU A 101 0.87 8.66 -1.26
N GLN A 102 0.68 9.95 -1.59
CA GLN A 102 0.29 10.97 -0.62
C GLN A 102 -1.04 10.65 0.08
N THR A 103 -1.96 9.95 -0.61
CA THR A 103 -3.31 9.70 -0.08
C THR A 103 -3.42 8.44 0.78
N LEU A 104 -2.33 7.71 1.03
CA LEU A 104 -2.37 6.47 1.82
C LEU A 104 -2.60 6.78 3.30
N PRO A 105 -3.68 6.29 3.94
CA PRO A 105 -3.99 6.61 5.34
C PRO A 105 -3.02 5.90 6.30
N ARG A 106 -1.95 6.59 6.73
CA ARG A 106 -0.86 5.97 7.51
C ARG A 106 -1.33 5.25 8.76
N THR A 107 -2.26 5.84 9.50
CA THR A 107 -2.80 5.30 10.76
C THR A 107 -3.66 4.04 10.57
N PHE A 108 -4.08 3.75 9.34
CA PHE A 108 -4.82 2.54 9.00
C PHE A 108 -3.91 1.38 8.60
N CYS A 109 -2.60 1.61 8.45
CA CYS A 109 -1.63 0.57 8.18
C CYS A 109 -1.15 -0.07 9.50
N PRO A 110 -1.33 -1.39 9.71
CA PRO A 110 -0.81 -2.08 10.88
C PRO A 110 0.73 -2.10 10.96
N LYS A 111 1.42 -1.80 9.86
CA LYS A 111 2.89 -1.74 9.75
C LYS A 111 3.32 -0.38 9.20
N PRO A 112 3.17 0.71 9.98
CA PRO A 112 3.38 2.07 9.48
C PRO A 112 4.82 2.32 9.00
N GLU A 113 5.82 1.65 9.57
CA GLU A 113 7.23 1.77 9.16
C GLU A 113 7.45 1.21 7.75
N ALA A 114 6.78 0.11 7.41
CA ALA A 114 6.85 -0.47 6.06
C ALA A 114 6.15 0.45 5.04
N LEU A 115 5.05 1.11 5.44
CA LEU A 115 4.41 2.12 4.62
C LEU A 115 5.32 3.35 4.40
N ASP A 116 6.00 3.82 5.44
CA ASP A 116 6.94 4.94 5.32
C ASP A 116 8.08 4.61 4.36
N GLN A 117 8.66 3.41 4.47
CA GLN A 117 9.69 2.93 3.55
C GLN A 117 9.18 2.78 2.12
N LEU A 118 7.95 2.28 1.93
CA LEU A 118 7.32 2.20 0.62
C LEU A 118 7.20 3.59 -0.02
N ILE A 119 6.68 4.57 0.73
CA ILE A 119 6.51 5.93 0.24
C ILE A 119 7.86 6.54 -0.14
N ALA A 120 8.87 6.39 0.70
CA ALA A 120 10.22 6.87 0.42
C ALA A 120 10.80 6.22 -0.85
N ALA A 121 10.72 4.90 -0.98
CA ALA A 121 11.24 4.15 -2.12
C ALA A 121 10.54 4.53 -3.44
N VAL A 122 9.21 4.68 -3.41
CA VAL A 122 8.45 5.08 -4.60
C VAL A 122 8.74 6.53 -4.99
N ARG A 123 8.89 7.44 -4.04
CA ARG A 123 9.23 8.85 -4.32
C ARG A 123 10.68 9.06 -4.74
N SER A 124 11.57 8.09 -4.52
CA SER A 124 12.96 8.12 -4.98
C SER A 124 13.19 7.58 -6.40
N LEU A 125 12.14 7.04 -7.06
CA LEU A 125 12.23 6.60 -8.45
C LEU A 125 12.48 7.80 -9.37
N GLU A 126 13.42 7.69 -10.30
CA GLU A 126 13.66 8.72 -11.33
C GLU A 126 12.66 8.62 -12.49
N CYS A 127 12.08 7.45 -12.71
CA CYS A 127 11.05 7.26 -13.72
C CYS A 127 9.69 7.74 -13.22
N ASP A 128 9.33 8.99 -13.52
CA ASP A 128 8.03 9.60 -13.17
C ASP A 128 6.82 8.74 -13.61
N TYR A 129 6.92 8.10 -14.78
CA TYR A 129 5.86 7.23 -15.29
C TYR A 129 5.65 5.98 -14.43
N LEU A 130 6.72 5.45 -13.78
CA LEU A 130 6.58 4.34 -12.83
C LEU A 130 5.96 4.81 -11.52
N GLN A 131 6.25 6.04 -11.05
CA GLN A 131 5.56 6.61 -9.89
C GLN A 131 4.05 6.78 -10.16
N VAL A 132 3.68 7.31 -11.33
CA VAL A 132 2.28 7.45 -11.73
C VAL A 132 1.60 6.10 -11.89
N PHE A 133 2.29 5.10 -12.43
CA PHE A 133 1.80 3.73 -12.52
C PHE A 133 1.47 3.16 -11.13
N ILE A 134 2.41 3.20 -10.19
CA ILE A 134 2.22 2.70 -8.82
C ILE A 134 1.05 3.42 -8.15
N LYS A 135 0.97 4.75 -8.29
CA LYS A 135 -0.13 5.56 -7.78
C LYS A 135 -1.50 5.09 -8.30
N ARG A 136 -1.61 4.82 -9.60
CA ARG A 136 -2.86 4.33 -10.23
C ARG A 136 -3.25 2.93 -9.76
N VAL A 137 -2.29 2.09 -9.38
CA VAL A 137 -2.55 0.74 -8.87
C VAL A 137 -2.90 0.76 -7.38
N LEU A 138 -2.11 1.45 -6.56
CA LEU A 138 -2.23 1.37 -5.09
C LEU A 138 -3.23 2.36 -4.50
N GLU A 139 -3.43 3.55 -5.07
CA GLU A 139 -4.36 4.56 -4.52
C GLU A 139 -5.83 4.31 -4.92
N ARG A 140 -6.18 3.07 -5.23
CA ARG A 140 -7.53 2.64 -5.60
C ARG A 140 -8.40 2.48 -4.36
N ARG A 141 -9.53 3.20 -4.29
CA ARG A 141 -10.45 3.14 -3.13
C ARG A 141 -10.87 1.70 -2.78
N ASP A 142 -11.15 0.89 -3.79
CA ASP A 142 -11.70 -0.47 -3.66
C ASP A 142 -10.68 -1.54 -3.24
N ARG A 143 -9.38 -1.23 -3.27
CA ARG A 143 -8.30 -2.20 -2.99
C ARG A 143 -7.26 -1.70 -2.00
N LEU A 144 -7.13 -0.40 -1.80
CA LEU A 144 -6.10 0.21 -0.97
C LEU A 144 -6.11 -0.35 0.45
N GLU A 145 -7.27 -0.39 1.11
CA GLU A 145 -7.35 -0.87 2.49
C GLU A 145 -6.96 -2.35 2.61
N VAL A 146 -7.29 -3.17 1.60
CA VAL A 146 -6.88 -4.58 1.56
C VAL A 146 -5.38 -4.69 1.41
N PHE A 147 -4.75 -3.91 0.52
CA PHE A 147 -3.29 -3.91 0.37
C PHE A 147 -2.57 -3.51 1.68
N LEU A 148 -3.10 -2.52 2.40
CA LEU A 148 -2.53 -2.03 3.65
C LEU A 148 -2.68 -3.01 4.83
N LYS A 149 -3.77 -3.80 4.87
CA LYS A 149 -4.14 -4.58 6.06
C LYS A 149 -4.08 -6.09 5.88
N ALA A 150 -4.24 -6.60 4.67
CA ALA A 150 -4.28 -8.04 4.44
C ALA A 150 -2.93 -8.70 4.78
N PRO A 151 -2.95 -9.96 5.25
CA PRO A 151 -1.76 -10.77 5.36
C PRO A 151 -1.23 -11.13 3.96
N ALA A 152 0.06 -11.45 3.85
CA ALA A 152 0.62 -11.98 2.59
C ALA A 152 0.26 -13.46 2.40
N SER A 153 -0.11 -14.17 3.47
CA SER A 153 -0.47 -15.59 3.43
C SER A 153 -1.38 -15.99 4.60
N LYS A 154 -2.19 -17.05 4.44
CA LYS A 154 -3.01 -17.63 5.53
C LYS A 154 -2.23 -18.45 6.55
N LYS A 155 -1.26 -19.24 6.08
CA LYS A 155 -0.59 -20.28 6.87
C LYS A 155 0.93 -20.17 6.85
N TYR A 156 1.47 -19.24 6.07
CA TYR A 156 2.90 -19.16 5.78
C TYR A 156 3.47 -17.78 6.15
N HIS A 157 4.44 -17.29 5.38
CA HIS A 157 5.18 -16.08 5.69
C HIS A 157 4.29 -14.83 5.70
N HIS A 158 4.63 -13.86 6.56
CA HIS A 158 3.90 -12.59 6.69
C HIS A 158 2.37 -12.73 6.84
N ASN A 159 1.91 -13.65 7.69
CA ASN A 159 0.49 -13.94 7.94
C ASN A 159 -0.20 -13.01 8.95
N ASP A 160 0.50 -11.95 9.38
CA ASP A 160 0.00 -10.93 10.29
C ASP A 160 -0.62 -9.76 9.52
N PRO A 161 -1.50 -8.94 10.14
CA PRO A 161 -2.03 -7.72 9.52
C PRO A 161 -0.94 -6.83 8.93
N GLY A 162 -1.17 -6.30 7.73
CA GLY A 162 -0.20 -5.52 6.95
C GLY A 162 0.94 -6.35 6.34
N GLY A 163 0.85 -7.68 6.41
CA GLY A 163 1.83 -8.60 5.85
C GLY A 163 2.01 -8.45 4.34
N LEU A 164 0.94 -8.22 3.58
CA LEU A 164 1.01 -8.09 2.12
C LEU A 164 1.90 -6.91 1.70
N LEU A 165 1.71 -5.74 2.29
CA LEU A 165 2.53 -4.56 2.03
C LEU A 165 4.00 -4.80 2.39
N ALA A 166 4.27 -5.37 3.57
CA ALA A 166 5.64 -5.60 4.04
C ALA A 166 6.39 -6.60 3.14
N HIS A 167 5.72 -7.70 2.77
CA HIS A 167 6.26 -8.71 1.85
C HIS A 167 6.55 -8.12 0.47
N SER A 168 5.59 -7.38 -0.06
CA SER A 168 5.71 -6.72 -1.37
C SER A 168 6.91 -5.78 -1.43
N LEU A 169 7.11 -4.97 -0.39
CA LEU A 169 8.27 -4.08 -0.29
C LEU A 169 9.59 -4.83 -0.14
N GLU A 170 9.61 -5.90 0.67
CA GLU A 170 10.80 -6.75 0.85
C GLU A 170 11.23 -7.37 -0.49
N VAL A 171 10.30 -7.94 -1.25
CA VAL A 171 10.55 -8.50 -2.58
C VAL A 171 11.05 -7.43 -3.54
N ALA A 172 10.41 -6.25 -3.59
CA ALA A 172 10.84 -5.13 -4.44
C ALA A 172 12.29 -4.70 -4.16
N GLN A 173 12.67 -4.58 -2.89
CA GLN A 173 14.03 -4.24 -2.48
C GLN A 173 15.03 -5.35 -2.81
N ASN A 174 14.65 -6.61 -2.64
CA ASN A 174 15.51 -7.75 -2.97
C ASN A 174 15.76 -7.84 -4.48
N VAL A 175 14.73 -7.60 -5.31
CA VAL A 175 14.90 -7.53 -6.77
C VAL A 175 15.91 -6.45 -7.16
N LEU A 176 15.80 -5.26 -6.55
CA LEU A 176 16.75 -4.17 -6.78
C LEU A 176 18.19 -4.58 -6.41
N ARG A 177 18.39 -5.19 -5.23
CA ARG A 177 19.71 -5.67 -4.78
C ARG A 177 20.26 -6.74 -5.71
N MET A 178 19.44 -7.71 -6.12
CA MET A 178 19.85 -8.78 -7.04
C MET A 178 20.25 -8.22 -8.40
N ALA A 179 19.49 -7.26 -8.93
CA ALA A 179 19.83 -6.59 -10.18
C ALA A 179 21.18 -5.86 -10.08
N GLN A 180 21.40 -5.09 -9.01
CA GLN A 180 22.65 -4.34 -8.81
C GLN A 180 23.87 -5.24 -8.64
N ILE A 181 23.73 -6.38 -7.97
CA ILE A 181 24.84 -7.31 -7.72
C ILE A 181 25.16 -8.13 -8.98
N ASN A 182 24.13 -8.68 -9.63
CA ASN A 182 24.32 -9.64 -10.71
C ASN A 182 24.48 -8.97 -12.08
N GLU A 183 23.91 -7.78 -12.26
CA GLU A 183 23.93 -7.00 -13.50
C GLU A 183 24.24 -5.52 -13.18
N PRO A 184 25.47 -5.21 -12.73
CA PRO A 184 25.84 -3.86 -12.30
C PRO A 184 25.69 -2.78 -13.40
N GLU A 185 25.73 -3.20 -14.66
CA GLU A 185 25.53 -2.33 -15.84
C GLU A 185 24.05 -2.15 -16.21
N MET A 186 23.10 -2.79 -15.50
CA MET A 186 21.68 -2.65 -15.79
C MET A 186 21.24 -1.18 -15.71
N PRO A 187 20.63 -0.61 -16.76
CA PRO A 187 20.12 0.74 -16.73
C PRO A 187 19.17 0.98 -15.56
N ARG A 188 19.26 2.16 -14.94
CA ARG A 188 18.41 2.50 -13.78
C ARG A 188 16.92 2.32 -14.05
N SER A 189 16.44 2.66 -15.24
CA SER A 189 15.04 2.48 -15.62
C SER A 189 14.60 1.01 -15.57
N LEU A 190 15.47 0.06 -15.93
CA LEU A 190 15.19 -1.38 -15.79
C LEU A 190 15.26 -1.85 -14.33
N GLN A 191 16.18 -1.30 -13.53
CA GLN A 191 16.21 -1.57 -12.09
C GLN A 191 14.91 -1.11 -11.40
N GLU A 192 14.43 0.10 -11.73
CA GLU A 192 13.19 0.66 -11.21
C GLU A 192 11.96 -0.12 -11.71
N LEU A 193 11.96 -0.58 -12.96
CA LEU A 193 10.96 -1.50 -13.49
C LEU A 193 10.93 -2.82 -12.71
N GLY A 194 12.11 -3.38 -12.38
CA GLY A 194 12.26 -4.56 -11.54
C GLY A 194 11.70 -4.34 -10.12
N PHE A 195 12.00 -3.20 -9.52
CA PHE A 195 11.42 -2.79 -8.24
C PHE A 195 9.88 -2.76 -8.30
N VAL A 196 9.30 -2.14 -9.32
CA VAL A 196 7.83 -2.10 -9.52
C VAL A 196 7.26 -3.51 -9.71
N ALA A 197 7.93 -4.35 -10.50
CA ALA A 197 7.51 -5.72 -10.74
C ALA A 197 7.49 -6.54 -9.44
N GLY A 198 8.53 -6.42 -8.61
CA GLY A 198 8.60 -7.06 -7.30
C GLY A 198 7.57 -6.50 -6.32
N LEU A 199 7.34 -5.18 -6.33
CA LEU A 199 6.36 -4.53 -5.44
C LEU A 199 4.93 -5.00 -5.70
N LEU A 200 4.58 -5.31 -6.94
CA LEU A 200 3.20 -5.64 -7.31
C LEU A 200 3.01 -7.11 -7.69
N HIS A 201 4.03 -7.96 -7.55
CA HIS A 201 3.94 -9.37 -7.97
C HIS A 201 2.73 -10.09 -7.34
N ASP A 202 2.41 -9.74 -6.09
CA ASP A 202 1.40 -10.36 -5.26
C ASP A 202 0.12 -9.53 -5.09
N ILE A 203 -0.03 -8.42 -5.83
CA ILE A 203 -1.15 -7.48 -5.65
C ILE A 203 -2.51 -8.12 -5.92
N GLY A 204 -2.57 -9.20 -6.72
CA GLY A 204 -3.78 -10.00 -6.93
C GLY A 204 -4.35 -10.60 -5.63
N LYS A 205 -3.55 -10.69 -4.54
CA LYS A 205 -4.04 -11.07 -3.21
C LYS A 205 -5.09 -10.12 -2.65
N THR A 206 -5.14 -8.87 -3.15
CA THR A 206 -6.20 -7.91 -2.79
C THR A 206 -7.60 -8.32 -3.27
N TYR A 207 -7.69 -9.30 -4.16
CA TYR A 207 -8.96 -9.90 -4.60
C TYR A 207 -9.27 -11.21 -3.89
N THR A 208 -8.25 -11.95 -3.44
CA THR A 208 -8.40 -13.26 -2.80
C THR A 208 -8.57 -13.17 -1.27
N TYR A 209 -8.32 -11.99 -0.69
CA TYR A 209 -8.54 -11.70 0.72
C TYR A 209 -9.35 -10.43 0.92
N ASP A 210 -10.10 -10.38 2.03
CA ASP A 210 -10.60 -9.10 2.57
C ASP A 210 -9.57 -8.44 3.50
N MET A 211 -9.91 -7.25 4.01
CA MET A 211 -9.04 -6.46 4.90
C MET A 211 -8.71 -7.15 6.23
N TYR A 212 -9.44 -8.21 6.61
CA TYR A 212 -9.20 -9.00 7.83
C TYR A 212 -8.44 -10.30 7.52
N GLY A 213 -8.03 -10.51 6.27
CA GLY A 213 -7.37 -11.73 5.82
C GLY A 213 -8.31 -12.93 5.66
N LYS A 214 -9.63 -12.71 5.64
CA LYS A 214 -10.58 -13.77 5.33
C LYS A 214 -10.58 -13.99 3.81
N PRO A 215 -10.49 -15.25 3.34
CA PRO A 215 -10.58 -15.51 1.92
C PRO A 215 -11.92 -15.18 1.31
N THR A 216 -11.88 -14.57 0.12
CA THR A 216 -13.05 -14.32 -0.71
C THR A 216 -13.40 -15.56 -1.56
N ALA A 217 -14.48 -15.49 -2.33
CA ALA A 217 -14.80 -16.51 -3.33
C ALA A 217 -13.68 -16.64 -4.38
N ALA A 218 -13.05 -15.53 -4.79
CA ALA A 218 -11.94 -15.53 -5.75
C ALA A 218 -10.77 -16.38 -5.25
N ALA A 219 -10.51 -16.41 -3.94
CA ALA A 219 -9.46 -17.26 -3.34
C ALA A 219 -9.64 -18.77 -3.57
N ARG A 220 -10.85 -19.22 -3.95
CA ARG A 220 -11.15 -20.62 -4.27
C ARG A 220 -11.26 -20.86 -5.77
N LEU A 221 -11.45 -19.82 -6.58
CA LEU A 221 -11.80 -19.91 -7.99
C LEU A 221 -10.66 -19.47 -8.92
N CYS A 222 -9.81 -18.55 -8.47
CA CYS A 222 -8.75 -17.94 -9.27
C CYS A 222 -7.44 -17.96 -8.49
N ASP A 223 -6.32 -18.13 -9.21
CA ASP A 223 -5.02 -17.85 -8.62
C ASP A 223 -4.85 -16.34 -8.48
N HIS A 224 -4.29 -15.89 -7.35
CA HIS A 224 -3.91 -14.50 -7.17
C HIS A 224 -2.91 -14.02 -8.23
N ALA A 225 -2.03 -14.90 -8.74
CA ALA A 225 -1.11 -14.55 -9.80
C ALA A 225 -1.85 -14.11 -11.09
N ASP A 226 -2.96 -14.77 -11.42
CA ASP A 226 -3.79 -14.40 -12.57
C ASP A 226 -4.48 -13.03 -12.36
N LEU A 227 -4.83 -12.73 -11.11
CA LEU A 227 -5.50 -11.48 -10.72
C LEU A 227 -4.54 -10.29 -10.62
N THR A 228 -3.22 -10.51 -10.68
CA THR A 228 -2.23 -9.42 -10.66
C THR A 228 -2.41 -8.48 -11.87
N LEU A 229 -2.66 -9.02 -13.07
CA LEU A 229 -2.93 -8.18 -14.24
C LEU A 229 -4.22 -7.38 -14.11
N GLU A 230 -5.27 -7.96 -13.52
CA GLU A 230 -6.54 -7.26 -13.27
C GLU A 230 -6.35 -6.12 -12.26
N ALA A 231 -5.62 -6.38 -11.18
CA ALA A 231 -5.28 -5.38 -10.17
C ALA A 231 -4.47 -4.22 -10.77
N CYS A 232 -3.58 -4.51 -11.71
CA CYS A 232 -2.72 -3.54 -12.39
C CYS A 232 -3.34 -2.91 -13.63
N ALA A 233 -4.54 -3.30 -14.06
CA ALA A 233 -5.11 -2.93 -15.37
C ALA A 233 -5.17 -1.42 -15.63
N LEU A 234 -5.59 -0.61 -14.63
CA LEU A 234 -5.64 0.85 -14.74
C LEU A 234 -4.24 1.49 -14.88
N GLY A 235 -3.24 0.90 -14.23
CA GLY A 235 -1.85 1.31 -14.39
C GLY A 235 -1.31 0.90 -15.76
N LEU A 236 -1.58 -0.33 -16.18
CA LEU A 236 -1.09 -0.87 -17.45
C LEU A 236 -1.66 -0.09 -18.65
N ALA A 237 -2.95 0.26 -18.61
CA ALA A 237 -3.57 1.09 -19.65
C ALA A 237 -2.98 2.50 -19.73
N TYR A 238 -2.39 3.00 -18.64
CA TYR A 238 -1.61 4.23 -18.65
C TYR A 238 -0.22 4.00 -19.25
N LEU A 239 0.50 2.96 -18.80
CA LEU A 239 1.83 2.63 -19.34
C LEU A 239 1.78 2.33 -20.84
N ASP A 240 0.76 1.62 -21.34
CA ASP A 240 0.59 1.37 -22.78
C ASP A 240 0.61 2.64 -23.62
N LYS A 241 0.25 3.80 -23.05
CA LYS A 241 0.26 5.11 -23.72
C LYS A 241 1.57 5.87 -23.58
N VAL A 242 2.29 5.70 -22.47
CA VAL A 242 3.49 6.51 -22.15
C VAL A 242 4.80 5.75 -22.36
N ASP A 243 4.79 4.43 -22.15
CA ASP A 243 5.90 3.51 -22.37
C ASP A 243 5.33 2.07 -22.51
N SER A 244 4.98 1.71 -23.75
CA SER A 244 4.44 0.38 -24.06
C SER A 244 5.46 -0.74 -23.84
N GLY A 245 6.76 -0.43 -23.88
CA GLY A 245 7.84 -1.37 -23.60
C GLY A 245 7.85 -1.79 -22.13
N ALA A 246 7.82 -0.81 -21.22
CA ALA A 246 7.68 -1.05 -19.79
C ALA A 246 6.38 -1.80 -19.47
N ALA A 247 5.26 -1.44 -20.12
CA ALA A 247 3.98 -2.11 -19.93
C ALA A 247 4.04 -3.61 -20.33
N LEU A 248 4.67 -3.93 -21.47
CA LEU A 248 4.83 -5.30 -21.92
C LEU A 248 5.81 -6.09 -21.04
N ALA A 249 6.89 -5.45 -20.61
CA ALA A 249 7.87 -6.07 -19.72
C ALA A 249 7.26 -6.46 -18.36
N LEU A 250 6.44 -5.59 -17.75
CA LEU A 250 5.73 -5.92 -16.51
C LEU A 250 4.76 -7.10 -16.70
N ARG A 251 3.98 -7.11 -17.79
CA ARG A 251 3.12 -8.25 -18.13
C ARG A 251 3.94 -9.53 -18.23
N HIS A 252 5.03 -9.50 -18.98
CA HIS A 252 5.91 -10.65 -19.16
C HIS A 252 6.49 -11.14 -17.83
N ILE A 253 6.99 -10.24 -16.97
CA ILE A 253 7.55 -10.59 -15.66
C ILE A 253 6.50 -11.32 -14.80
N TRP A 254 5.27 -10.82 -14.75
CA TRP A 254 4.22 -11.42 -13.91
C TRP A 254 3.60 -12.69 -14.50
N THR A 255 3.56 -12.86 -15.82
CA THR A 255 2.88 -14.01 -16.46
C THR A 255 3.82 -15.09 -16.99
N CYS A 256 5.13 -14.86 -17.03
CA CYS A 256 6.04 -15.86 -17.56
C CYS A 256 6.01 -17.17 -16.75
N ALA A 257 6.22 -18.27 -17.46
CA ALA A 257 6.07 -19.60 -16.92
C ALA A 257 7.10 -19.90 -15.82
N SER A 258 6.65 -20.56 -14.76
CA SER A 258 7.51 -21.12 -13.71
C SER A 258 8.33 -22.30 -14.23
N PRO A 259 9.48 -22.64 -13.60
CA PRO A 259 10.29 -23.78 -14.05
C PRO A 259 9.45 -25.07 -13.95
N GLY A 260 9.45 -25.86 -15.03
CA GLY A 260 8.64 -27.08 -15.10
C GLY A 260 7.16 -26.87 -15.45
N ALA A 261 6.73 -25.63 -15.73
CA ALA A 261 5.39 -25.40 -16.24
C ALA A 261 5.21 -26.03 -17.62
N ARG A 262 4.03 -26.64 -17.85
CA ARG A 262 3.68 -27.29 -19.12
C ARG A 262 3.34 -26.29 -20.23
N TYR A 263 2.86 -25.10 -19.87
CA TYR A 263 2.39 -24.07 -20.79
C TYR A 263 2.88 -22.69 -20.35
N GLY A 264 2.81 -21.71 -21.26
CA GLY A 264 3.24 -20.33 -21.03
C GLY A 264 4.61 -20.02 -21.63
N ASN A 265 4.94 -18.73 -21.69
CA ASN A 265 6.21 -18.26 -22.23
C ASN A 265 7.32 -18.37 -21.19
N ALA A 266 8.47 -18.89 -21.59
CA ALA A 266 9.64 -18.94 -20.71
C ALA A 266 10.08 -17.53 -20.28
N PRO A 267 10.68 -17.36 -19.08
CA PRO A 267 11.19 -16.08 -18.63
C PRO A 267 12.33 -15.59 -19.54
N ALA A 268 12.02 -14.64 -20.41
CA ALA A 268 12.95 -13.95 -21.31
C ALA A 268 13.69 -12.74 -20.70
N MET A 269 13.43 -12.41 -19.43
CA MET A 269 14.08 -11.29 -18.72
C MET A 269 14.67 -11.79 -17.40
N THR A 270 15.89 -11.36 -17.06
CA THR A 270 16.53 -11.66 -15.77
C THR A 270 15.70 -11.14 -14.60
N LEU A 271 15.11 -9.95 -14.73
CA LEU A 271 14.15 -9.39 -13.77
C LEU A 271 13.00 -10.33 -13.42
N ALA A 272 12.50 -11.11 -14.39
CA ALA A 272 11.43 -12.07 -14.12
C ALA A 272 11.90 -13.22 -13.21
N ARG A 273 13.18 -13.60 -13.32
CA ARG A 273 13.81 -14.56 -12.40
C ARG A 273 14.08 -13.92 -11.06
N TYR A 274 14.59 -12.69 -11.01
CA TYR A 274 14.85 -12.00 -9.74
C TYR A 274 13.58 -11.80 -8.92
N VAL A 275 12.43 -11.47 -9.52
CA VAL A 275 11.16 -11.36 -8.79
C VAL A 275 10.80 -12.70 -8.14
N ARG A 276 10.87 -13.80 -8.89
CA ARG A 276 10.58 -15.15 -8.40
C ARG A 276 11.53 -15.57 -7.29
N ASP A 277 12.82 -15.34 -7.47
CA ASP A 277 13.86 -15.74 -6.53
C ASP A 277 13.76 -14.90 -5.25
N ALA A 278 13.49 -13.60 -5.36
CA ALA A 278 13.28 -12.70 -4.23
C ALA A 278 12.06 -13.11 -3.39
N ASP A 279 10.95 -13.48 -4.02
CA ASP A 279 9.76 -14.01 -3.34
C ASP A 279 10.07 -15.33 -2.61
N ALA A 280 10.70 -16.28 -3.30
CA ALA A 280 11.08 -17.57 -2.72
C ALA A 280 12.06 -17.42 -1.54
N GLN A 281 13.05 -16.53 -1.66
CA GLN A 281 14.02 -16.25 -0.59
C GLN A 281 13.36 -15.59 0.61
N SER A 282 12.48 -14.60 0.40
CA SER A 282 11.73 -13.96 1.48
C SER A 282 10.87 -14.99 2.23
N ALA A 283 10.17 -15.85 1.50
CA ALA A 283 9.38 -16.95 2.07
C ALA A 283 10.24 -17.92 2.90
N MET A 284 11.39 -18.34 2.38
CA MET A 284 12.31 -19.27 3.04
C MET A 284 12.89 -18.66 4.33
N ALA A 285 13.35 -17.41 4.27
CA ALA A 285 13.93 -16.70 5.41
C ALA A 285 12.91 -16.52 6.53
N ASP A 286 11.69 -16.11 6.21
CA ASP A 286 10.63 -15.92 7.22
C ASP A 286 10.21 -17.26 7.85
N ASN A 287 10.03 -18.31 7.04
CA ASN A 287 9.70 -19.63 7.54
C ASN A 287 10.80 -20.19 8.45
N GLN A 288 12.07 -19.97 8.11
CA GLN A 288 13.19 -20.33 8.97
C GLN A 288 13.12 -19.57 10.30
N ARG A 289 12.90 -18.25 10.31
CA ARG A 289 12.72 -17.48 11.57
C ARG A 289 11.58 -18.06 12.41
N LYS A 290 10.43 -18.36 11.79
CA LYS A 290 9.27 -18.96 12.48
C LYS A 290 9.58 -20.34 13.06
N ALA A 291 10.34 -21.18 12.36
CA ALA A 291 10.73 -22.52 12.84
C ALA A 291 11.57 -22.49 14.13
N TYR A 292 12.27 -21.38 14.43
CA TYR A 292 13.10 -21.20 15.62
C TYR A 292 12.53 -20.19 16.64
N ARG A 293 11.37 -19.57 16.39
CA ARG A 293 10.82 -18.49 17.26
C ARG A 293 10.64 -18.89 18.73
N LYS A 294 10.37 -20.17 19.01
CA LYS A 294 10.14 -20.71 20.37
C LYS A 294 11.15 -21.81 20.74
N ARG A 295 12.30 -21.88 20.08
CA ARG A 295 13.31 -22.94 20.26
C ARG A 295 14.70 -22.31 20.41
N GLN A 296 15.65 -23.07 20.94
CA GLN A 296 17.05 -22.66 20.88
C GLN A 296 17.48 -22.46 19.41
N PRO A 297 18.36 -21.47 19.12
CA PRO A 297 18.71 -21.10 17.76
C PRO A 297 19.68 -22.07 17.06
N ALA A 298 19.73 -23.35 17.47
CA ALA A 298 20.59 -24.39 16.94
C ALA A 298 19.84 -25.73 16.79
N GLY A 299 20.32 -26.61 15.92
CA GLY A 299 19.71 -27.91 15.63
C GLY A 299 18.56 -27.84 14.61
N PHE A 300 17.72 -28.87 14.57
CA PHE A 300 16.62 -28.97 13.61
C PHE A 300 15.35 -28.21 14.05
N GLY A 301 14.83 -27.36 13.17
CA GLY A 301 13.54 -26.68 13.27
C GLY A 301 12.52 -27.27 12.28
N ARG A 302 11.22 -27.12 12.57
CA ARG A 302 10.14 -27.51 11.64
C ARG A 302 9.06 -26.44 11.56
N LEU A 303 8.52 -26.23 10.36
CA LEU A 303 7.32 -25.42 10.12
C LEU A 303 6.45 -26.13 9.07
N GLY A 304 5.29 -26.66 9.48
CA GLY A 304 4.50 -27.56 8.63
C GLY A 304 5.32 -28.80 8.24
N ASN A 305 5.37 -29.09 6.94
CA ASN A 305 6.15 -30.21 6.39
C ASN A 305 7.62 -29.84 6.09
N ASN A 306 8.00 -28.57 6.22
CA ASN A 306 9.35 -28.11 5.90
C ASN A 306 10.27 -28.28 7.11
N VAL A 307 11.48 -28.77 6.83
CA VAL A 307 12.56 -28.94 7.81
C VAL A 307 13.59 -27.84 7.61
N TYR A 308 14.05 -27.26 8.70
CA TYR A 308 15.10 -26.24 8.74
C TYR A 308 16.22 -26.73 9.65
N TRP A 309 17.45 -26.31 9.39
CA TRP A 309 18.61 -26.66 10.20
C TRP A 309 19.48 -25.43 10.44
N ARG A 310 19.89 -25.24 11.70
CA ARG A 310 20.85 -24.21 12.11
C ARG A 310 22.04 -24.92 12.77
N PRO A 311 23.23 -24.90 12.16
CA PRO A 311 24.40 -25.53 12.78
C PRO A 311 24.83 -24.75 14.03
N SER A 312 25.38 -25.47 15.02
CA SER A 312 26.15 -24.84 16.09
C SER A 312 27.54 -24.53 15.54
N ILE A 313 27.79 -23.27 15.17
CA ILE A 313 29.10 -22.84 14.68
C ILE A 313 29.92 -22.41 15.89
N GLU A 314 30.73 -23.32 16.41
CA GLU A 314 31.79 -23.03 17.37
C GLU A 314 33.13 -23.20 16.63
N ALA A 315 33.96 -22.15 16.61
CA ALA A 315 35.30 -22.27 16.08
C ALA A 315 36.13 -23.06 17.09
N HIS A 316 36.42 -24.33 16.79
CA HIS A 316 37.46 -25.05 17.51
C HIS A 316 38.81 -24.53 17.01
N GLY A 317 39.46 -23.72 17.85
CA GLY A 317 40.82 -23.21 17.61
C GLY A 317 41.87 -24.31 17.66
#